data_AF-A0A2H9L436-F1
#
_entry.id   AF-A0A2H9L436-F1
#
_cell.length_a   1.000
_cell.length_b   1.000
_cell.length_c   1.000
_cell.angle_alpha   90.00
_cell.angle_beta   90.00
_cell.angle_gamma   90.00
#
_symmetry.space_group_name_H-M   'P 1'
#
loop_
_entity.id
_entity.type
_entity.pdbx_description
1 polymer ?
#
loop_
_entity_poly.entity_id
_entity_poly.type
_entity_poly.pdbx_seq_one_letter_code
_entity_poly.pdbx_strand_id
1 'polypeptide(L)'
;MEAVIKDYPKQMLEWNVDQKKTFVKNLRKISKPIVIAANKVDLPTAENNIKRIKEKYPDLLIVPVSAESELALKEADKVGLIDYLPGANTFEIKEESKLSEKQAKALKFIKIKILEKYGFTGVQEIMDKSVFNLLNYLAIFPGGVNKLADKDGNVLPDCFLLPPESTALDFAFHIHSDLGNKFIKAILVKTKMMVGKEHKLKNRDVIEIVSGR
;
A
#
# COMPACT_ATOMS: atom_id res chain seq x y z
N MET A 1 1.42 21.96 11.84
CA MET A 1 1.16 21.95 13.29
C MET A 1 1.58 23.27 13.93
N GLU A 2 2.78 23.77 13.61
CA GLU A 2 3.26 25.08 14.09
C GLU A 2 2.29 26.24 13.81
N ALA A 3 1.70 26.30 12.60
CA ALA A 3 0.72 27.34 12.26
C ALA A 3 -0.57 27.30 13.11
N VAL A 4 -0.93 26.15 13.69
CA VAL A 4 -2.20 25.96 14.43
C VAL A 4 -2.09 26.38 15.90
N ILE A 5 -0.88 26.31 16.46
CA ILE A 5 -0.63 26.59 17.89
C ILE A 5 0.17 27.88 18.10
N LYS A 6 0.46 28.63 17.03
CA LYS A 6 1.30 29.84 17.07
C LYS A 6 0.77 30.90 18.04
N ASP A 7 -0.55 31.00 18.15
CA ASP A 7 -1.24 31.98 19.00
C ASP A 7 -1.69 31.39 20.35
N TYR A 8 -1.25 30.15 20.68
CA TYR A 8 -1.59 29.53 21.95
C TYR A 8 -0.62 30.00 23.04
N PRO A 9 -1.06 29.98 24.33
CA PRO A 9 -0.15 30.23 25.43
C PRO A 9 1.06 29.28 25.38
N LYS A 10 2.23 29.75 25.82
CA LYS A 10 3.46 28.95 25.77
C LYS A 10 3.36 27.68 26.63
N GLN A 11 2.64 27.74 27.75
CA GLN A 11 2.46 26.61 28.63
C GLN A 11 1.17 25.86 28.31
N MET A 12 1.25 24.55 28.10
CA MET A 12 0.09 23.70 27.77
C MET A 12 -0.97 23.66 28.89
N LEU A 13 -0.57 23.94 30.13
CA LEU A 13 -1.47 24.03 31.29
C LEU A 13 -2.47 25.19 31.16
N GLU A 14 -2.05 26.28 30.55
CA GLU A 14 -2.86 27.50 30.33
C GLU A 14 -3.85 27.34 29.17
N TRP A 15 -3.76 26.25 28.41
CA TRP A 15 -4.65 26.03 27.29
C TRP A 15 -6.07 25.72 27.75
N ASN A 16 -7.03 26.42 27.16
CA ASN A 16 -8.43 26.13 27.36
C ASN A 16 -8.83 24.79 26.67
N VAL A 17 -10.06 24.34 26.93
CA VAL A 17 -10.56 23.06 26.44
C VAL A 17 -10.57 22.98 24.91
N ASP A 18 -10.90 24.07 24.22
CA ASP A 18 -11.00 24.09 22.76
C ASP A 18 -9.63 24.10 22.08
N GLN A 19 -8.66 24.78 22.68
CA GLN A 19 -7.25 24.71 22.28
C GLN A 19 -6.70 23.29 22.42
N LYS A 20 -6.96 22.64 23.56
CA LYS A 20 -6.58 21.23 23.78
C LYS A 20 -7.24 20.30 22.76
N LYS A 21 -8.56 20.44 22.51
CA LYS A 21 -9.28 19.64 21.51
C LYS A 21 -8.71 19.84 20.10
N THR A 22 -8.42 21.08 19.72
CA THR A 22 -7.86 21.41 18.40
C THR A 22 -6.49 20.79 18.24
N PHE A 23 -5.63 20.91 19.25
CA PHE A 23 -4.32 20.27 19.25
C PHE A 23 -4.42 18.74 19.10
N VAL A 24 -5.21 18.08 19.95
CA VAL A 24 -5.37 16.63 19.91
C VAL A 24 -5.94 16.16 18.56
N LYS A 25 -6.89 16.90 17.99
CA LYS A 25 -7.46 16.59 16.67
C LYS A 25 -6.38 16.63 15.58
N ASN A 26 -5.49 17.62 15.60
CA ASN A 26 -4.40 17.75 14.64
C ASN A 26 -3.30 16.71 14.86
N LEU A 27 -2.89 16.50 16.12
CA LEU A 27 -1.91 15.46 16.48
C LEU A 27 -2.41 14.08 16.05
N ARG A 28 -3.70 13.77 16.21
CA ARG A 28 -4.30 12.53 15.73
C ARG A 28 -4.23 12.42 14.21
N LYS A 29 -4.53 13.49 13.46
CA LYS A 29 -4.41 13.47 11.98
C LYS A 29 -3.00 13.11 11.51
N ILE A 30 -1.96 13.57 12.22
CA ILE A 30 -0.55 13.29 11.89
C ILE A 30 -0.13 11.90 12.35
N SER A 31 -0.37 11.57 13.62
CA SER A 31 0.13 10.34 14.26
C SER A 31 -0.71 9.09 13.95
N LYS A 32 -1.95 9.28 13.52
CA LYS A 32 -2.91 8.24 13.15
C LYS A 32 -3.66 8.66 11.89
N PRO A 33 -3.00 8.66 10.72
CA PRO A 33 -3.68 8.83 9.44
C PRO A 33 -4.78 7.77 9.28
N ILE A 34 -5.91 8.13 8.68
CA ILE A 34 -7.08 7.26 8.55
C ILE A 34 -7.48 7.16 7.08
N VAL A 35 -7.74 5.95 6.63
CA VAL A 35 -8.39 5.63 5.35
C VAL A 35 -9.77 5.05 5.63
N ILE A 36 -10.73 5.24 4.71
CA ILE A 36 -12.07 4.66 4.81
C ILE A 36 -12.26 3.63 3.70
N ALA A 37 -12.54 2.39 4.09
CA ALA A 37 -13.10 1.36 3.22
C ALA A 37 -14.62 1.55 3.14
N ALA A 38 -15.11 2.11 2.03
CA ALA A 38 -16.54 2.21 1.78
C ALA A 38 -17.06 0.84 1.28
N ASN A 39 -17.18 -0.11 2.20
CA ASN A 39 -17.53 -1.49 1.89
C ASN A 39 -19.01 -1.65 1.45
N LYS A 40 -19.30 -2.78 0.79
CA LYS A 40 -20.60 -3.17 0.21
C LYS A 40 -21.01 -2.39 -1.04
N VAL A 41 -20.05 -2.12 -1.93
CA VAL A 41 -20.34 -1.40 -3.20
C VAL A 41 -21.11 -2.23 -4.23
N ASP A 42 -21.28 -3.51 -3.97
CA ASP A 42 -22.18 -4.44 -4.66
C ASP A 42 -23.67 -4.13 -4.45
N LEU A 43 -24.03 -3.33 -3.44
CA LEU A 43 -25.42 -2.95 -3.17
C LEU A 43 -25.88 -1.78 -4.07
N PRO A 44 -27.17 -1.72 -4.47
CA PRO A 44 -27.69 -0.65 -5.32
C PRO A 44 -27.63 0.73 -4.65
N THR A 45 -27.63 0.79 -3.32
CA THR A 45 -27.54 2.04 -2.55
C THR A 45 -26.13 2.60 -2.43
N ALA A 46 -25.11 1.85 -2.87
CA ALA A 46 -23.71 2.17 -2.64
C ALA A 46 -23.30 3.52 -3.22
N GLU A 47 -23.74 3.84 -4.44
CA GLU A 47 -23.31 5.05 -5.15
C GLU A 47 -23.68 6.34 -4.41
N ASN A 48 -24.94 6.44 -3.97
CA ASN A 48 -25.42 7.56 -3.16
C ASN A 48 -24.71 7.63 -1.80
N ASN A 49 -24.45 6.47 -1.17
CA ASN A 49 -23.75 6.42 0.12
C ASN A 49 -22.29 6.86 0.00
N ILE A 50 -21.58 6.43 -1.04
CA ILE A 50 -20.19 6.84 -1.31
C ILE A 50 -20.13 8.34 -1.53
N LYS A 51 -21.04 8.89 -2.35
CA LYS A 51 -21.11 10.34 -2.60
C LYS A 51 -21.26 11.12 -1.29
N ARG A 52 -22.21 10.73 -0.44
CA ARG A 52 -22.45 11.36 0.87
C ARG A 52 -21.24 11.29 1.80
N ILE A 53 -20.51 10.16 1.82
CA ILE A 53 -19.32 10.01 2.66
C ILE A 53 -18.17 10.89 2.14
N LYS A 54 -17.97 10.96 0.82
CA LYS A 54 -16.97 11.84 0.18
C LYS A 54 -17.26 13.32 0.46
N GLU A 55 -18.51 13.74 0.39
CA GLU A 55 -18.93 15.11 0.72
C GLU A 55 -18.72 15.44 2.20
N LYS A 56 -18.98 14.48 3.10
CA LYS A 56 -18.82 14.66 4.55
C LYS A 56 -17.36 14.66 5.01
N TYR A 57 -16.49 13.93 4.32
CA TYR A 57 -15.08 13.77 4.69
C TYR A 57 -14.15 13.99 3.48
N PRO A 58 -14.10 15.20 2.92
CA PRO A 58 -13.33 15.48 1.70
C PRO A 58 -11.81 15.29 1.88
N ASP A 59 -11.33 15.47 3.11
CA ASP A 59 -9.90 15.33 3.45
C ASP A 59 -9.44 13.88 3.63
N LEU A 60 -10.37 12.91 3.67
CA LEU A 60 -10.04 11.50 3.91
C LEU A 60 -9.98 10.73 2.60
N LEU A 61 -8.97 9.86 2.51
CA LEU A 61 -8.91 8.87 1.46
C LEU A 61 -10.04 7.86 1.65
N ILE A 62 -10.96 7.80 0.68
CA ILE A 62 -12.10 6.88 0.68
C ILE A 62 -12.01 5.99 -0.56
N VAL A 63 -11.97 4.68 -0.34
CA VAL A 63 -11.89 3.67 -1.40
C VAL A 63 -13.19 2.87 -1.42
N PRO A 64 -13.89 2.74 -2.57
CA PRO A 64 -15.03 1.85 -2.70
C PRO A 64 -14.56 0.40 -2.61
N VAL A 65 -15.22 -0.42 -1.78
CA VAL A 65 -14.82 -1.81 -1.54
C VAL A 65 -16.01 -2.77 -1.65
N SER A 66 -15.81 -3.90 -2.33
CA SER A 66 -16.67 -5.08 -2.23
C SER A 66 -15.83 -6.24 -1.72
N ALA A 67 -15.76 -6.38 -0.40
CA ALA A 67 -14.95 -7.42 0.25
C ALA A 67 -15.46 -8.83 -0.07
N GLU A 68 -16.79 -8.98 -0.24
CA GLU A 68 -17.41 -10.26 -0.61
C GLU A 68 -17.01 -10.67 -2.04
N SER A 69 -16.95 -9.72 -2.97
CA SER A 69 -16.48 -9.98 -4.34
C SER A 69 -15.01 -10.39 -4.35
N GLU A 70 -14.14 -9.72 -3.58
CA GLU A 70 -12.73 -10.09 -3.46
C GLU A 70 -12.56 -11.51 -2.90
N LEU A 71 -13.32 -11.84 -1.84
CA LEU A 71 -13.27 -13.16 -1.23
C LEU A 71 -13.70 -14.24 -2.23
N ALA A 72 -14.81 -14.02 -2.93
CA ALA A 72 -15.31 -14.97 -3.93
C ALA A 72 -14.32 -15.20 -5.08
N LEU A 73 -13.65 -14.16 -5.57
CA LEU A 73 -12.62 -14.31 -6.61
C LEU A 73 -11.40 -15.08 -6.08
N LYS A 74 -10.92 -14.76 -4.87
CA LYS A 74 -9.81 -15.48 -4.24
C LYS A 74 -10.11 -16.96 -4.00
N GLU A 75 -11.33 -17.27 -3.55
CA GLU A 75 -11.74 -18.66 -3.34
C GLU A 75 -11.83 -19.42 -4.66
N ALA A 76 -12.41 -18.82 -5.70
CA ALA A 76 -12.50 -19.41 -7.04
C ALA A 76 -11.13 -19.65 -7.67
N ASP A 77 -10.18 -18.73 -7.50
CA ASP A 77 -8.80 -18.89 -7.96
C ASP A 77 -8.08 -20.01 -7.20
N LYS A 78 -8.22 -20.04 -5.87
CA LYS A 78 -7.62 -21.06 -5.00
C LYS A 78 -8.05 -22.48 -5.37
N VAL A 79 -9.29 -22.68 -5.81
CA VAL A 79 -9.77 -24.00 -6.28
C VAL A 79 -9.53 -24.24 -7.78
N GLY A 80 -8.86 -23.32 -8.47
CA GLY A 80 -8.47 -23.45 -9.86
C GLY A 80 -9.61 -23.29 -10.87
N LEU A 81 -10.71 -22.61 -10.50
CA LEU A 81 -11.81 -22.30 -11.43
C LEU A 81 -11.49 -21.11 -12.33
N ILE A 82 -10.75 -20.14 -11.77
CA ILE A 82 -10.30 -18.95 -12.47
C ILE A 82 -8.78 -18.78 -12.33
N ASP A 83 -8.23 -17.84 -13.09
CA ASP A 83 -6.96 -17.19 -12.84
C ASP A 83 -7.24 -15.74 -12.42
N TYR A 84 -6.94 -15.40 -11.17
CA TYR A 84 -7.18 -14.08 -10.62
C TYR A 84 -6.00 -13.60 -9.75
N LEU A 85 -5.41 -12.48 -10.17
CA LEU A 85 -4.47 -11.75 -9.34
C LEU A 85 -5.25 -10.80 -8.40
N PRO A 86 -5.07 -10.88 -7.06
CA PRO A 86 -5.72 -9.97 -6.12
C PRO A 86 -5.55 -8.50 -6.49
N GLY A 87 -6.66 -7.76 -6.52
CA GLY A 87 -6.68 -6.36 -6.93
C GLY A 87 -6.72 -6.11 -8.44
N ALA A 88 -6.61 -7.16 -9.28
CA ALA A 88 -6.75 -7.01 -10.71
C ALA A 88 -8.17 -6.58 -11.10
N ASN A 89 -8.26 -5.92 -12.26
CA ASN A 89 -9.51 -5.45 -12.86
C ASN A 89 -10.22 -6.51 -13.69
N THR A 90 -9.65 -7.71 -13.82
CA THR A 90 -10.18 -8.81 -14.61
C THR A 90 -9.73 -10.15 -14.03
N PHE A 91 -10.33 -11.23 -14.50
CA PHE A 91 -9.94 -12.61 -14.24
C PHE A 91 -10.25 -13.45 -15.48
N GLU A 92 -9.58 -14.59 -15.61
CA GLU A 92 -9.81 -15.55 -16.70
C GLU A 92 -10.47 -16.80 -16.16
N ILE A 93 -11.49 -17.31 -16.86
CA ILE A 93 -12.14 -18.58 -16.49
C ILE A 93 -11.36 -19.70 -17.16
N LYS A 94 -10.85 -20.67 -16.37
CA LYS A 94 -10.05 -21.78 -16.90
C LYS A 94 -10.89 -22.76 -17.71
N GLU A 95 -12.02 -23.20 -17.13
CA GLU A 95 -12.95 -24.13 -17.77
C GLU A 95 -14.40 -23.78 -17.39
N GLU A 96 -15.17 -23.25 -18.33
CA GLU A 96 -16.58 -22.88 -18.08
C GLU A 96 -17.45 -24.07 -17.68
N SER A 97 -17.16 -25.27 -18.18
CA SER A 97 -17.90 -26.50 -17.89
C SER A 97 -17.82 -26.95 -16.42
N LYS A 98 -16.83 -26.49 -15.66
CA LYS A 98 -16.66 -26.80 -14.23
C LYS A 98 -17.44 -25.85 -13.31
N LEU A 99 -18.01 -24.76 -13.86
CA LEU A 99 -18.78 -23.80 -13.09
C LEU A 99 -20.23 -24.26 -12.94
N SER A 100 -20.73 -24.26 -11.71
CA SER A 100 -22.17 -24.30 -11.49
C SER A 100 -22.83 -23.02 -12.01
N GLU A 101 -24.12 -23.09 -12.37
CA GLU A 101 -24.85 -21.90 -12.79
C GLU A 101 -24.78 -20.74 -11.78
N LYS A 102 -24.78 -21.06 -10.48
CA LYS A 102 -24.68 -20.06 -9.42
C LYS A 102 -23.33 -19.36 -9.44
N GLN A 103 -22.24 -20.12 -9.58
CA GLN A 103 -20.88 -19.56 -9.69
C GLN A 103 -20.72 -18.72 -10.94
N ALA A 104 -21.19 -19.21 -12.09
CA ALA A 104 -21.14 -18.46 -13.35
C ALA A 104 -21.91 -17.12 -13.24
N LYS A 105 -23.10 -17.13 -12.64
CA LYS A 105 -23.90 -15.90 -12.37
C LYS A 105 -23.18 -14.95 -11.41
N ALA A 106 -22.57 -15.46 -10.34
CA ALA A 106 -21.82 -14.66 -9.37
C ALA A 106 -20.57 -14.02 -10.01
N LEU A 107 -19.75 -14.77 -10.74
CA LEU A 107 -18.58 -14.26 -11.45
C LEU A 107 -18.97 -13.19 -12.48
N LYS A 108 -20.06 -13.42 -13.23
CA LYS A 108 -20.60 -12.43 -14.17
C LYS A 108 -21.08 -11.15 -13.46
N PHE A 109 -21.73 -11.31 -12.30
CA PHE A 109 -22.13 -10.17 -11.47
C PHE A 109 -20.91 -9.35 -11.03
N ILE A 110 -19.88 -10.00 -10.48
CA ILE A 110 -18.66 -9.33 -10.02
C ILE A 110 -17.97 -8.60 -11.18
N LYS A 111 -17.82 -9.27 -12.33
CA LYS A 111 -17.22 -8.67 -13.53
C LYS A 111 -17.94 -7.38 -13.95
N ILE A 112 -19.26 -7.42 -14.12
CA ILE A 112 -20.03 -6.29 -14.66
C ILE A 112 -20.27 -5.21 -13.60
N LYS A 113 -20.70 -5.59 -12.39
CA LYS A 113 -21.16 -4.63 -11.38
C LYS A 113 -20.04 -4.06 -10.54
N ILE A 114 -18.92 -4.78 -10.41
CA ILE A 114 -17.79 -4.36 -9.57
C ILE A 114 -16.58 -3.99 -10.42
N LEU A 115 -16.02 -4.94 -11.17
CA LEU A 115 -14.76 -4.72 -11.88
C LEU A 115 -14.89 -3.71 -13.03
N GLU A 116 -15.89 -3.84 -13.90
CA GLU A 116 -16.12 -2.89 -15.00
C GLU A 116 -16.55 -1.51 -14.49
N LYS A 117 -17.29 -1.44 -13.37
CA LYS A 117 -17.78 -0.17 -12.80
C LYS A 117 -16.73 0.59 -12.01
N TYR A 118 -15.96 -0.10 -11.15
CA TYR A 118 -15.01 0.52 -10.23
C TYR A 118 -13.55 0.31 -10.62
N GLY A 119 -13.25 -0.62 -11.53
CA GLY A 119 -11.90 -1.00 -11.95
C GLY A 119 -11.22 -2.01 -11.04
N PHE A 120 -11.79 -2.29 -9.87
CA PHE A 120 -11.22 -3.19 -8.85
C PHE A 120 -12.31 -3.58 -7.85
N THR A 121 -12.03 -4.58 -7.02
CA THR A 121 -12.85 -4.91 -5.84
C THR A 121 -12.62 -3.95 -4.67
N GLY A 122 -11.44 -3.32 -4.62
CA GLY A 122 -11.08 -2.25 -3.69
C GLY A 122 -10.30 -2.69 -2.46
N VAL A 123 -10.20 -3.99 -2.20
CA VAL A 123 -9.48 -4.51 -1.01
C VAL A 123 -7.96 -4.34 -1.17
N GLN A 124 -7.38 -4.76 -2.30
CA GLN A 124 -5.96 -4.53 -2.55
C GLN A 124 -5.67 -3.03 -2.69
N GLU A 125 -6.54 -2.32 -3.42
CA GLU A 125 -6.42 -0.88 -3.67
C GLU A 125 -6.35 -0.04 -2.37
N ILE A 126 -7.17 -0.37 -1.35
CA ILE A 126 -7.12 0.35 -0.09
C ILE A 126 -5.83 0.05 0.69
N MET A 127 -5.32 -1.18 0.64
CA MET A 127 -4.05 -1.53 1.26
C MET A 127 -2.90 -0.79 0.58
N ASP A 128 -2.84 -0.82 -0.75
CA ASP A 128 -1.81 -0.15 -1.55
C ASP A 128 -1.82 1.36 -1.30
N LYS A 129 -2.99 2.01 -1.37
CA LYS A 129 -3.08 3.44 -1.09
C LYS A 129 -2.75 3.78 0.36
N SER A 130 -3.03 2.90 1.32
CA SER A 130 -2.63 3.12 2.72
C SER A 130 -1.12 3.13 2.86
N VAL A 131 -0.43 2.18 2.25
CA VAL A 131 1.04 2.06 2.32
C VAL A 131 1.73 3.15 1.50
N PHE A 132 1.37 3.28 0.23
CA PHE A 132 2.12 4.08 -0.73
C PHE A 132 1.66 5.54 -0.85
N ASN A 133 0.39 5.85 -0.57
CA ASN A 133 -0.13 7.21 -0.74
C ASN A 133 -0.31 7.92 0.61
N LEU A 134 -0.87 7.22 1.60
CA LEU A 134 -1.14 7.80 2.92
C LEU A 134 0.13 7.83 3.77
N LEU A 135 0.85 6.71 3.83
CA LEU A 135 2.08 6.59 4.62
C LEU A 135 3.35 6.91 3.81
N ASN A 136 3.25 6.99 2.48
CA ASN A 136 4.38 7.27 1.56
C ASN A 136 5.57 6.32 1.73
N TYR A 137 5.31 5.06 2.09
CA TYR A 137 6.38 4.05 2.17
C TYR A 137 6.93 3.75 0.77
N LEU A 138 8.18 3.33 0.74
CA LEU A 138 8.92 2.95 -0.45
C LEU A 138 9.06 1.43 -0.47
N ALA A 139 8.69 0.80 -1.58
CA ALA A 139 8.99 -0.60 -1.83
C ALA A 139 10.42 -0.72 -2.38
N ILE A 140 11.34 -1.30 -1.61
CA ILE A 140 12.75 -1.44 -1.96
C ILE A 140 13.09 -2.92 -2.08
N PHE A 141 13.79 -3.27 -3.14
CA PHE A 141 14.13 -4.64 -3.47
C PHE A 141 15.64 -4.87 -3.30
N PRO A 142 16.08 -5.86 -2.51
CA PRO A 142 17.47 -6.30 -2.57
C PRO A 142 17.70 -7.00 -3.91
N GLY A 143 18.85 -6.76 -4.52
CA GLY A 143 19.23 -7.47 -5.75
C GLY A 143 20.71 -7.36 -6.05
N GLY A 144 21.24 -8.32 -6.79
CA GLY A 144 22.62 -8.27 -7.28
C GLY A 144 22.73 -7.54 -8.62
N VAL A 145 23.82 -6.79 -8.82
CA VAL A 145 24.11 -6.07 -10.06
C VAL A 145 24.25 -7.01 -11.27
N ASN A 146 24.74 -8.24 -11.04
CA ASN A 146 24.98 -9.22 -12.10
C ASN A 146 23.81 -10.19 -12.30
N LYS A 147 23.03 -10.42 -11.24
CA LYS A 147 21.83 -11.26 -11.27
C LYS A 147 20.80 -10.64 -10.32
N LEU A 148 19.60 -10.43 -10.85
CA LEU A 148 18.42 -10.07 -10.05
C LEU A 148 17.92 -11.23 -9.17
N ALA A 149 18.74 -12.25 -8.96
CA ALA A 149 18.37 -13.46 -8.25
C ALA A 149 19.18 -13.63 -6.98
N ASP A 150 18.58 -14.29 -5.99
CA ASP A 150 19.27 -14.74 -4.78
C ASP A 150 20.20 -15.93 -5.06
N LYS A 151 20.75 -16.52 -3.99
CA LYS A 151 21.65 -17.68 -4.07
C LYS A 151 20.94 -18.95 -4.57
N ASP A 152 19.63 -19.03 -4.41
CA ASP A 152 18.79 -20.18 -4.77
C ASP A 152 18.21 -20.03 -6.20
N GLY A 153 18.45 -18.90 -6.85
CA GLY A 153 18.01 -18.61 -8.22
C GLY A 153 16.65 -17.91 -8.30
N ASN A 154 16.04 -17.53 -7.17
CA ASN A 154 14.77 -16.80 -7.16
C ASN A 154 15.01 -15.36 -7.57
N VAL A 155 14.27 -14.87 -8.57
CA VAL A 155 14.40 -13.49 -9.06
C VAL A 155 13.62 -12.54 -8.14
N LEU A 156 14.34 -11.59 -7.51
CA LEU A 156 13.81 -10.58 -6.58
C LEU A 156 12.85 -11.18 -5.54
N PRO A 157 13.33 -12.10 -4.69
CA PRO A 157 12.46 -12.82 -3.75
C PRO A 157 11.83 -11.90 -2.71
N ASP A 158 12.55 -10.84 -2.33
CA ASP A 158 12.17 -9.97 -1.22
C ASP A 158 11.76 -8.56 -1.68
N CYS A 159 10.84 -7.97 -0.92
CA CYS A 159 10.44 -6.58 -1.05
C CYS A 159 10.25 -6.01 0.36
N PHE A 160 10.99 -4.96 0.68
CA PHE A 160 10.92 -4.28 1.97
C PHE A 160 10.21 -2.95 1.84
N LEU A 161 9.43 -2.61 2.86
CA LEU A 161 8.76 -1.32 2.97
C LEU A 161 9.55 -0.42 3.91
N LEU A 162 10.07 0.69 3.37
CA LEU A 162 10.80 1.69 4.14
C LEU A 162 10.03 3.01 4.23
N PRO A 163 10.16 3.76 5.35
CA PRO A 163 9.60 5.11 5.46
C PRO A 163 10.08 6.03 4.33
N PRO A 164 9.31 7.09 4.01
CA PRO A 164 9.78 8.11 3.09
C PRO A 164 11.11 8.72 3.55
N GLU A 165 11.92 9.18 2.59
CA GLU A 165 13.26 9.75 2.81
C GLU A 165 14.33 8.78 3.33
N SER A 166 14.03 7.48 3.45
CA SER A 166 15.02 6.46 3.82
C SER A 166 16.20 6.42 2.84
N THR A 167 17.39 6.17 3.38
CA THR A 167 18.65 6.16 2.64
C THR A 167 19.15 4.74 2.34
N ALA A 168 20.18 4.64 1.52
CA ALA A 168 20.87 3.37 1.27
C ALA A 168 21.42 2.73 2.55
N LEU A 169 21.87 3.55 3.52
CA LEU A 169 22.32 3.05 4.82
C LEU A 169 21.15 2.56 5.69
N ASP A 170 20.03 3.27 5.70
CA ASP A 170 18.83 2.82 6.43
C ASP A 170 18.35 1.47 5.92
N PHE A 171 18.39 1.27 4.59
CA PHE A 171 18.08 -0.03 4.00
C PHE A 171 19.06 -1.14 4.41
N ALA A 172 20.35 -0.85 4.49
CA ALA A 172 21.33 -1.81 4.99
C ALA A 172 21.03 -2.23 6.44
N PHE A 173 20.72 -1.26 7.33
CA PHE A 173 20.29 -1.55 8.71
C PHE A 173 18.95 -2.29 8.78
N HIS A 174 18.02 -1.99 7.87
CA HIS A 174 16.74 -2.68 7.77
C HIS A 174 16.90 -4.16 7.42
N ILE A 175 17.86 -4.50 6.55
CA ILE A 175 18.19 -5.90 6.24
C ILE A 175 18.88 -6.56 7.44
N HIS A 176 19.99 -5.98 7.92
CA HIS A 176 20.74 -6.52 9.05
C HIS A 176 21.70 -5.47 9.63
N SER A 177 21.85 -5.43 10.96
CA SER A 177 22.72 -4.45 11.62
C SER A 177 24.19 -4.53 11.17
N ASP A 178 24.71 -5.73 10.87
CA ASP A 178 26.09 -5.88 10.37
C ASP A 178 26.31 -5.25 8.98
N LEU A 179 25.30 -5.32 8.09
CA LEU A 179 25.38 -4.67 6.78
C LEU A 179 25.42 -3.16 6.91
N GLY A 180 24.61 -2.62 7.83
CA GLY A 180 24.62 -1.18 8.15
C GLY A 180 25.94 -0.74 8.78
N ASN A 181 26.42 -1.44 9.80
CA ASN A 181 27.66 -1.11 10.51
C ASN A 181 28.89 -1.18 9.60
N LYS A 182 28.93 -2.12 8.66
CA LYS A 182 30.04 -2.32 7.72
C LYS A 182 29.74 -1.74 6.33
N PHE A 183 28.80 -0.81 6.20
CA PHE A 183 28.43 -0.24 4.90
C PHE A 183 29.63 0.44 4.22
N ILE A 184 29.92 0.06 2.98
CA ILE A 184 30.93 0.72 2.13
C ILE A 184 30.24 1.61 1.10
N LYS A 185 29.34 1.01 0.32
CA LYS A 185 28.57 1.67 -0.74
C LYS A 185 27.35 0.84 -1.06
N ALA A 186 26.44 1.41 -1.83
CA ALA A 186 25.39 0.66 -2.47
C ALA A 186 25.41 0.85 -3.99
N ILE A 187 24.77 -0.06 -4.71
CA ILE A 187 24.69 -0.01 -6.17
C ILE A 187 23.23 -0.10 -6.59
N LEU A 188 22.75 0.91 -7.31
CA LEU A 188 21.44 0.87 -7.94
C LEU A 188 21.50 -0.08 -9.14
N VAL A 189 20.87 -1.25 -9.02
CA VAL A 189 21.04 -2.34 -9.99
C VAL A 189 20.57 -1.94 -11.40
N LYS A 190 19.50 -1.15 -11.51
CA LYS A 190 18.95 -0.73 -12.81
C LYS A 190 19.90 0.17 -13.61
N THR A 191 20.60 1.09 -12.94
CA THR A 191 21.48 2.08 -13.57
C THR A 191 22.95 1.72 -13.44
N LYS A 192 23.28 0.71 -12.62
CA LYS A 192 24.63 0.35 -12.19
C LYS A 192 25.39 1.51 -11.52
N MET A 193 24.67 2.52 -11.03
CA MET A 193 25.25 3.67 -10.37
C MET A 193 25.64 3.31 -8.93
N MET A 194 26.89 3.59 -8.57
CA MET A 194 27.33 3.51 -7.18
C MET A 194 26.84 4.73 -6.41
N VAL A 195 26.26 4.49 -5.24
CA VAL A 195 25.71 5.54 -4.38
C VAL A 195 26.27 5.41 -2.96
N GLY A 196 26.42 6.56 -2.30
CA GLY A 196 26.88 6.63 -0.91
C GLY A 196 25.76 6.39 0.09
N LYS A 197 26.13 6.38 1.38
CA LYS A 197 25.22 6.16 2.51
C LYS A 197 24.00 7.09 2.54
N GLU A 198 24.19 8.38 2.23
CA GLU A 198 23.15 9.42 2.30
C GLU A 198 22.23 9.45 1.07
N HIS A 199 22.41 8.52 0.12
CA HIS A 199 21.57 8.50 -1.07
C HIS A 199 20.14 8.12 -0.68
N LYS A 200 19.20 9.04 -0.91
CA LYS A 200 17.77 8.82 -0.69
C LYS A 200 17.23 7.84 -1.71
N LEU A 201 16.61 6.78 -1.22
CA LEU A 201 16.00 5.74 -2.04
C LEU A 201 14.72 6.25 -2.68
N LYS A 202 14.41 5.69 -3.86
CA LYS A 202 13.17 5.93 -4.57
C LYS A 202 12.32 4.67 -4.55
N ASN A 203 11.00 4.87 -4.67
CA ASN A 203 10.08 3.75 -4.71
C ASN A 203 10.44 2.81 -5.89
N ARG A 204 10.48 1.51 -5.61
CA ARG A 204 10.88 0.43 -6.52
C ARG A 204 12.34 0.44 -6.93
N ASP A 205 13.22 1.05 -6.14
CA ASP A 205 14.65 0.85 -6.32
C ASP A 205 15.03 -0.60 -6.06
N VAL A 206 15.94 -1.09 -6.90
CA VAL A 206 16.61 -2.39 -6.72
C VAL A 206 18.05 -2.06 -6.36
N ILE A 207 18.50 -2.49 -5.19
CA ILE A 207 19.75 -2.03 -4.61
C ILE A 207 20.58 -3.20 -4.06
N GLU A 208 21.86 -3.18 -4.39
CA GLU A 208 22.87 -4.08 -3.83
C GLU A 208 23.65 -3.33 -2.74
N ILE A 209 23.70 -3.89 -1.54
CA ILE A 209 24.54 -3.35 -0.45
C ILE A 209 25.92 -4.01 -0.51
N VAL A 210 26.96 -3.20 -0.58
CA VAL A 210 28.35 -3.65 -0.48
C VAL A 210 28.86 -3.31 0.92
N SER A 211 29.13 -4.33 1.71
CA SER A 211 29.67 -4.21 3.06
C SER A 211 31.12 -4.70 3.17
N GLY A 212 31.84 -4.19 4.16
CA GLY A 212 33.15 -4.68 4.56
C GLY A 212 33.06 -6.07 5.20
N ARG A 213 34.20 -6.77 5.19
CA ARG A 213 34.33 -8.10 5.82
C ARG A 213 34.18 -8.03 7.34
#